data_AF-A0A3R7ANI8-F1
#
_entry.id   AF-A0A3R7ANI8-F1
#
_cell.length_a   1.000
_cell.length_b   1.000
_cell.length_c   1.000
_cell.angle_alpha   90.00
_cell.angle_beta   90.00
_cell.angle_gamma   90.00
#
_symmetry.space_group_name_H-M   'P 1'
#
loop_
_entity.id
_entity.type
_entity.pdbx_description
1 polymer ?
#
loop_
_entity_poly.entity_id
_entity_poly.type
_entity_poly.pdbx_seq_one_letter_code
_entity_poly.pdbx_strand_id
1 'polypeptide(L)'
;MKSRGSIFTIYYWNDYAFSVYAPEGVICMPKWEIHDKWAAQIGITKETSDVVNLLSDFPEKSQEFMEFCEREGEGIILDLVSVHDFRRIMKIPKYLQVVFLRRQKGSEYVKAWYLHYVLDYIKMAPALTVEEILKRTEDWFERCEELEIIRDFVVENEEGILEDCR
;
A
#
# COMPACT_ATOMS: atom_id res chain seq x y z
N MET A 1 -2.70 2.51 36.29
CA MET A 1 -2.25 2.18 34.93
C MET A 1 -3.34 1.35 34.26
N LYS A 2 -4.22 1.97 33.48
CA LYS A 2 -5.20 1.25 32.65
C LYS A 2 -4.54 0.99 31.30
N SER A 3 -4.54 -0.27 30.87
CA SER A 3 -4.03 -0.72 29.58
C SER A 3 -4.69 0.08 28.46
N ARG A 4 -3.93 0.95 27.80
CA ARG A 4 -4.28 1.44 26.47
C ARG A 4 -4.11 0.25 25.54
N GLY A 5 -5.22 -0.41 25.22
CA GLY A 5 -5.25 -1.33 24.08
C GLY A 5 -4.75 -0.54 22.89
N SER A 6 -3.63 -0.98 22.32
CA SER A 6 -3.05 -0.34 21.16
C SER A 6 -4.12 -0.22 20.08
N ILE A 7 -4.21 0.94 19.42
CA ILE A 7 -5.06 1.15 18.24
C ILE A 7 -4.89 0.01 17.23
N PHE A 8 -3.72 -0.65 17.23
CA PHE A 8 -3.43 -1.85 16.44
C PHE A 8 -4.32 -3.05 16.75
N THR A 9 -4.69 -3.31 18.00
CA THR A 9 -5.49 -4.49 18.36
C THR A 9 -6.91 -4.43 17.77
N ILE A 10 -7.43 -3.22 17.49
CA ILE A 10 -8.78 -3.03 16.98
C ILE A 10 -8.84 -3.14 15.45
N TYR A 11 -7.78 -2.74 14.73
CA TYR A 11 -7.83 -2.67 13.25
C TYR A 11 -7.10 -3.81 12.52
N TYR A 12 -6.16 -4.52 13.16
CA TYR A 12 -5.61 -5.75 12.58
C TYR A 12 -6.65 -6.88 12.45
N TRP A 13 -7.78 -6.79 13.17
CA TRP A 13 -8.90 -7.71 12.98
C TRP A 13 -9.63 -7.53 11.64
N ASN A 14 -9.44 -6.42 10.92
CA ASN A 14 -10.09 -6.20 9.61
C ASN A 14 -9.21 -6.55 8.40
N ASP A 15 -7.88 -6.54 8.53
CA ASP A 15 -7.02 -7.22 7.54
C ASP A 15 -7.17 -8.75 7.64
N TYR A 16 -7.56 -9.26 8.81
CA TYR A 16 -8.00 -10.64 8.97
C TYR A 16 -9.24 -10.96 8.13
N ALA A 17 -10.15 -10.03 7.83
CA ALA A 17 -11.32 -10.34 7.00
C ALA A 17 -10.96 -10.62 5.52
N PHE A 18 -9.79 -10.19 5.05
CA PHE A 18 -9.24 -10.60 3.74
C PHE A 18 -8.34 -11.86 3.86
N SER A 19 -7.76 -12.13 5.03
CA SER A 19 -6.93 -13.33 5.27
C SER A 19 -7.70 -14.56 5.77
N VAL A 20 -8.94 -14.43 6.25
CA VAL A 20 -9.77 -15.52 6.81
C VAL A 20 -10.23 -16.54 5.74
N TYR A 21 -10.00 -16.28 4.46
CA TYR A 21 -10.20 -17.25 3.38
C TYR A 21 -8.91 -17.67 2.66
N ALA A 22 -7.73 -17.31 3.17
CA ALA A 22 -6.46 -17.75 2.64
C ALA A 22 -5.88 -18.85 3.53
N PRO A 23 -5.94 -20.14 3.15
CA PRO A 23 -5.21 -21.18 3.87
C PRO A 23 -3.71 -20.86 3.86
N GLU A 24 -3.02 -21.24 4.94
CA GLU A 24 -1.59 -20.99 5.17
C GLU A 24 -0.77 -21.14 3.88
N GLY A 25 -0.20 -20.03 3.39
CA GLY A 25 0.64 -20.02 2.17
C GLY A 25 0.32 -18.99 1.10
N VAL A 26 -0.65 -18.08 1.27
CA VAL A 26 -0.90 -17.02 0.27
C VAL A 26 0.11 -15.89 0.42
N ILE A 27 1.19 -16.00 -0.36
CA ILE A 27 2.18 -14.95 -0.59
C ILE A 27 1.49 -13.82 -1.38
N CYS A 28 1.01 -12.80 -0.69
CA CYS A 28 0.50 -11.56 -1.31
C CYS A 28 1.68 -10.69 -1.75
N MET A 29 2.22 -11.02 -2.93
CA MET A 29 3.06 -10.18 -3.80
C MET A 29 3.51 -11.03 -5.00
N PRO A 30 3.61 -10.53 -6.25
CA PRO A 30 4.64 -11.02 -7.14
C PRO A 30 5.96 -10.90 -6.38
N LYS A 31 6.87 -11.88 -6.49
CA LYS A 31 8.18 -11.85 -5.81
C LYS A 31 8.74 -10.42 -5.72
N TRP A 32 9.28 -9.97 -4.58
CA TRP A 32 9.78 -8.59 -4.39
C TRP A 32 10.69 -8.12 -5.54
N GLU A 33 11.39 -9.07 -6.16
CA GLU A 33 12.20 -8.89 -7.37
C GLU A 33 11.44 -8.28 -8.56
N ILE A 34 10.13 -8.53 -8.70
CA ILE A 34 9.26 -7.92 -9.72
C ILE A 34 9.03 -6.46 -9.38
N HIS A 35 8.70 -6.13 -8.12
CA HIS A 35 8.61 -4.72 -7.70
C HIS A 35 9.95 -4.01 -7.89
N ASP A 36 11.07 -4.63 -7.48
CA ASP A 36 12.41 -4.07 -7.65
C ASP A 36 12.76 -3.80 -9.12
N LYS A 37 12.40 -4.74 -10.02
CA LYS A 37 12.60 -4.60 -11.47
C LYS A 37 11.90 -3.35 -12.00
N TRP A 38 10.61 -3.19 -11.71
CA TRP A 38 9.81 -2.08 -12.21
C TRP A 38 10.15 -0.77 -11.51
N ALA A 39 10.46 -0.80 -10.22
CA ALA A 39 10.91 0.37 -9.45
C ALA A 39 12.22 0.94 -10.02
N ALA A 40 13.18 0.08 -10.36
CA ALA A 40 14.43 0.50 -10.97
C ALA A 40 14.23 1.24 -12.31
N GLN A 41 13.22 0.86 -13.10
CA GLN A 41 12.93 1.51 -14.39
C GLN A 41 12.42 2.94 -14.26
N ILE A 42 11.82 3.30 -13.12
CA ILE A 42 11.40 4.68 -12.81
C ILE A 42 12.39 5.42 -11.89
N GLY A 43 13.63 4.90 -11.79
CA GLY A 43 14.73 5.53 -11.06
C GLY A 43 14.68 5.36 -9.55
N ILE A 44 13.83 4.48 -9.02
CA ILE A 44 13.75 4.21 -7.58
C ILE A 44 14.90 3.28 -7.19
N THR A 45 15.62 3.64 -6.13
CA THR A 45 16.75 2.86 -5.65
C THR A 45 16.30 1.54 -5.02
N LYS A 46 17.22 0.58 -4.97
CA LYS A 46 16.99 -0.70 -4.28
C LYS A 46 16.69 -0.50 -2.80
N GLU A 47 17.38 0.43 -2.14
CA GLU A 47 17.16 0.78 -0.74
C GLU A 47 15.73 1.28 -0.49
N THR A 48 15.22 2.20 -1.32
CA THR A 48 13.83 2.67 -1.23
C THR A 48 12.84 1.54 -1.45
N SER A 49 13.10 0.67 -2.43
CA SER A 49 12.25 -0.48 -2.73
C SER A 49 12.21 -1.47 -1.57
N ASP A 50 13.35 -1.76 -0.94
CA ASP A 50 13.44 -2.65 0.23
C ASP A 50 12.64 -2.14 1.42
N VAL A 51 12.74 -0.83 1.71
CA VAL A 51 11.96 -0.20 2.79
C VAL A 51 10.47 -0.31 2.50
N VAL A 52 10.06 -0.06 1.26
CA VAL A 52 8.64 -0.07 0.86
C VAL A 52 8.09 -1.50 0.83
N ASN A 53 8.83 -2.46 0.30
CA ASN A 53 8.47 -3.88 0.33
C ASN A 53 8.23 -4.34 1.78
N LEU A 54 9.17 -4.03 2.67
CA LEU A 54 9.04 -4.37 4.09
C LEU A 54 7.83 -3.68 4.73
N LEU A 55 7.61 -2.39 4.46
CA LEU A 55 6.48 -1.64 5.01
C LEU A 55 5.14 -2.15 4.49
N SER A 56 5.05 -2.49 3.20
CA SER A 56 3.82 -2.92 2.54
C SER A 56 3.36 -4.28 3.04
N ASP A 57 4.29 -5.24 3.17
CA ASP A 57 4.00 -6.64 3.51
C ASP A 57 4.08 -6.93 5.01
N PHE A 58 4.96 -6.22 5.72
CA PHE A 58 5.21 -6.42 7.15
C PHE A 58 5.31 -5.08 7.91
N PRO A 59 4.26 -4.24 7.88
CA PRO A 59 4.28 -2.92 8.52
C PRO A 59 4.66 -2.96 10.01
N GLU A 60 4.33 -4.05 10.72
CA GLU A 60 4.68 -4.27 12.12
C GLU A 60 6.20 -4.42 12.38
N LYS A 61 6.99 -4.72 11.33
CA LYS A 61 8.45 -4.79 11.41
C LYS A 61 9.12 -3.43 11.17
N SER A 62 8.36 -2.43 10.70
CA SER A 62 8.86 -1.07 10.51
C SER A 62 8.71 -0.25 11.79
N GLN A 63 9.76 -0.19 12.60
CA GLN A 63 9.78 0.54 13.87
C GLN A 63 9.32 1.99 13.71
N GLU A 64 9.82 2.70 12.70
CA GLU A 64 9.44 4.09 12.45
C GLU A 64 7.96 4.26 12.11
N PHE A 65 7.39 3.32 11.35
CA PHE A 65 5.97 3.32 11.03
C PHE A 65 5.13 3.07 12.29
N MET A 66 5.54 2.13 13.13
CA MET A 66 4.87 1.83 14.40
C MET A 66 4.86 3.06 15.31
N GLU A 67 6.00 3.74 15.47
CA GLU A 67 6.12 4.96 16.26
C GLU A 67 5.27 6.11 15.69
N PHE A 68 5.20 6.23 14.36
CA PHE A 68 4.32 7.18 13.70
C PHE A 68 2.84 6.89 14.01
N CYS A 69 2.41 5.63 13.92
CA CYS A 69 1.03 5.25 14.22
C CYS A 69 0.67 5.47 15.70
N GLU A 70 1.59 5.20 16.64
CA GLU A 70 1.37 5.47 18.06
C GLU A 70 1.22 6.96 18.36
N ARG A 71 1.96 7.82 17.64
CA ARG A 71 1.96 9.27 17.87
C ARG A 71 0.82 9.98 17.16
N GLU A 72 0.51 9.61 15.93
CA GLU A 72 -0.36 10.37 15.02
C GLU A 72 -1.57 9.57 14.52
N GLY A 73 -1.54 8.25 14.65
CA GLY A 73 -2.53 7.35 14.03
C GLY A 73 -3.96 7.59 14.53
N GLU A 74 -4.15 7.83 15.83
CA GLU A 74 -5.48 8.10 16.41
C GLU A 74 -6.15 9.31 15.76
N GLY A 75 -5.43 10.43 15.67
CA GLY A 75 -5.96 11.67 15.08
C GLY A 75 -6.33 11.49 13.62
N ILE A 76 -5.44 10.86 12.84
CA ILE A 76 -5.68 10.61 11.41
C ILE A 76 -6.92 9.70 11.22
N ILE A 77 -7.07 8.66 12.04
CA ILE A 77 -8.23 7.76 11.97
C ILE A 77 -9.51 8.51 12.32
N LEU A 78 -9.50 9.31 13.38
CA LEU A 78 -10.68 10.10 13.79
C LEU A 78 -11.11 11.08 12.69
N ASP A 79 -10.15 11.73 12.04
CA ASP A 79 -10.41 12.63 10.90
C ASP A 79 -11.08 11.87 9.74
N LEU A 80 -10.56 10.69 9.38
CA LEU A 80 -11.14 9.83 8.33
C LEU A 80 -12.55 9.33 8.68
N VAL A 81 -12.79 8.98 9.94
CA VAL A 81 -14.13 8.55 10.39
C VAL A 81 -15.11 9.72 10.36
N SER A 82 -14.66 10.93 10.71
CA SER A 82 -15.52 12.11 10.74
C SER A 82 -16.09 12.49 9.37
N VAL A 83 -15.36 12.20 8.29
CA VAL A 83 -15.81 12.42 6.91
C VAL A 83 -16.74 11.31 6.39
N HIS A 84 -17.03 10.28 7.19
CA HIS A 84 -17.91 9.15 6.87
C HIS A 84 -17.57 8.43 5.54
N ASP A 85 -16.31 8.47 5.12
CA ASP A 85 -15.85 7.75 3.93
C ASP A 85 -15.52 6.30 4.28
N PHE A 86 -16.56 5.47 4.33
CA PHE A 86 -16.45 4.04 4.65
C PHE A 86 -15.49 3.27 3.73
N ARG A 87 -15.26 3.73 2.49
CA ARG A 87 -14.32 3.06 1.57
C ARG A 87 -12.89 3.21 2.06
N ARG A 88 -12.53 4.41 2.53
CA ARG A 88 -11.21 4.69 3.13
C ARG A 88 -11.06 4.07 4.51
N ILE A 89 -12.14 4.01 5.30
CA ILE A 89 -12.13 3.34 6.60
C ILE A 89 -11.72 1.87 6.48
N MET A 90 -12.19 1.17 5.44
CA MET A 90 -11.80 -0.24 5.18
C MET A 90 -10.34 -0.40 4.74
N LYS A 91 -9.63 0.69 4.43
CA LYS A 91 -8.23 0.70 3.97
C LYS A 91 -7.33 1.56 4.86
N ILE A 92 -7.74 1.83 6.10
CA ILE A 92 -6.97 2.59 7.09
C ILE A 92 -5.48 2.16 7.16
N PRO A 93 -5.14 0.86 7.22
CA PRO A 93 -3.73 0.46 7.29
C PRO A 93 -2.90 0.97 6.11
N LYS A 94 -3.40 0.79 4.89
CA LYS A 94 -2.74 1.24 3.65
C LYS A 94 -2.72 2.78 3.55
N TYR A 95 -3.78 3.45 3.97
CA TYR A 95 -3.81 4.91 4.03
C TYR A 95 -2.77 5.47 5.00
N LEU A 96 -2.62 4.87 6.19
CA LEU A 96 -1.61 5.28 7.16
C LEU A 96 -0.19 5.11 6.62
N GLN A 97 0.09 4.05 5.84
CA GLN A 97 1.37 3.87 5.16
C GLN A 97 1.66 5.02 4.19
N VAL A 98 0.70 5.39 3.33
CA VAL A 98 0.86 6.51 2.40
C VAL A 98 1.09 7.83 3.14
N VAL A 99 0.33 8.11 4.21
CA VAL A 99 0.52 9.33 5.01
C VAL A 99 1.88 9.35 5.70
N PHE A 100 2.32 8.22 6.26
CA PHE A 100 3.65 8.07 6.86
C PHE A 100 4.75 8.39 5.83
N LEU A 101 4.71 7.75 4.66
CA LEU A 101 5.71 7.95 3.61
C LEU A 101 5.73 9.40 3.11
N ARG A 102 4.55 10.01 2.88
CA ARG A 102 4.44 11.42 2.48
C ARG A 102 5.04 12.37 3.52
N ARG A 103 4.80 12.13 4.81
CA ARG A 103 5.24 13.03 5.90
C ARG A 103 6.72 12.83 6.30
N GLN A 104 7.24 11.62 6.21
CA GLN A 104 8.53 11.25 6.83
C GLN A 104 9.62 10.84 5.84
N LYS A 105 9.27 10.45 4.61
CA LYS A 105 10.23 9.85 3.66
C LYS A 105 10.33 10.61 2.33
N GLY A 106 9.20 11.05 1.80
CA GLY A 106 9.13 11.86 0.57
C GLY A 106 8.66 11.09 -0.67
N SER A 107 8.64 11.81 -1.80
CA SER A 107 7.93 11.42 -3.02
C SER A 107 8.37 10.08 -3.62
N GLU A 108 9.66 9.76 -3.60
CA GLU A 108 10.16 8.49 -4.16
C GLU A 108 9.60 7.26 -3.44
N TYR A 109 9.45 7.33 -2.12
CA TYR A 109 8.86 6.25 -1.34
C TYR A 109 7.36 6.10 -1.61
N VAL A 110 6.68 7.22 -1.84
CA VAL A 110 5.25 7.23 -2.18
C VAL A 110 5.03 6.61 -3.57
N LYS A 111 5.88 6.94 -4.56
CA LYS A 111 5.87 6.30 -5.88
C LYS A 111 6.09 4.79 -5.77
N ALA A 112 7.13 4.37 -5.04
CA ALA A 112 7.42 2.95 -4.80
C ALA A 112 6.20 2.24 -4.17
N TRP A 113 5.56 2.88 -3.18
CA TRP A 113 4.41 2.30 -2.51
C TRP A 113 3.22 2.12 -3.46
N TYR A 114 2.91 3.12 -4.29
CA TYR A 114 1.84 3.00 -5.29
C TYR A 114 2.16 1.92 -6.32
N LEU A 115 3.41 1.83 -6.77
CA LEU A 115 3.83 0.79 -7.69
C LEU A 115 3.62 -0.60 -7.06
N HIS A 116 4.12 -0.82 -5.84
CA HIS A 116 3.88 -2.05 -5.08
C HIS A 116 2.39 -2.39 -4.99
N TYR A 117 1.57 -1.42 -4.57
CA TYR A 117 0.14 -1.60 -4.40
C TYR A 117 -0.58 -1.99 -5.70
N VAL A 118 -0.22 -1.35 -6.82
CA VAL A 118 -0.83 -1.63 -8.12
C VAL A 118 -0.39 -3.00 -8.65
N LEU A 119 0.89 -3.36 -8.54
CA LEU A 119 1.39 -4.68 -8.94
C LEU A 119 0.75 -5.81 -8.14
N ASP A 120 0.57 -5.60 -6.83
CA ASP A 120 -0.21 -6.50 -5.97
C ASP A 120 -1.63 -6.68 -6.50
N TYR A 121 -2.30 -5.57 -6.79
CA TYR A 121 -3.69 -5.61 -7.21
C TYR A 121 -3.85 -6.29 -8.58
N ILE A 122 -2.90 -6.07 -9.51
CA ILE A 122 -2.86 -6.77 -10.81
C ILE A 122 -2.76 -8.28 -10.63
N LYS A 123 -1.91 -8.74 -9.72
CA LYS A 123 -1.76 -10.17 -9.41
C LYS A 123 -2.99 -10.74 -8.71
N MET A 124 -3.54 -10.03 -7.73
CA MET A 124 -4.66 -10.53 -6.91
C MET A 124 -6.01 -10.49 -7.64
N ALA A 125 -6.16 -9.62 -8.65
CA ALA A 125 -7.40 -9.45 -9.39
C ALA A 125 -7.19 -9.67 -10.90
N PRO A 126 -6.82 -10.89 -11.35
CA PRO A 126 -6.52 -11.17 -12.76
C PRO A 126 -7.73 -10.98 -13.69
N ALA A 127 -8.96 -10.97 -13.13
CA ALA A 127 -10.19 -10.70 -13.88
C ALA A 127 -10.40 -9.22 -14.23
N LEU A 128 -9.65 -8.30 -13.62
CA LEU A 128 -9.73 -6.86 -13.90
C LEU A 128 -8.68 -6.45 -14.93
N THR A 129 -9.00 -5.43 -15.70
CA THR A 129 -8.03 -4.73 -16.56
C THR A 129 -7.10 -3.84 -15.73
N VAL A 130 -5.94 -3.49 -16.28
CA VAL A 130 -5.02 -2.53 -15.65
C VAL A 130 -5.69 -1.18 -15.45
N GLU A 131 -6.46 -0.70 -16.43
CA GLU A 131 -7.23 0.54 -16.33
C GLU A 131 -8.23 0.52 -15.16
N GLU A 132 -8.97 -0.57 -14.98
CA GLU A 132 -9.91 -0.71 -13.84
C GLU A 132 -9.19 -0.70 -12.50
N ILE A 133 -8.02 -1.32 -12.41
CA ILE A 133 -7.20 -1.35 -11.19
C ILE A 133 -6.69 0.05 -10.85
N LEU A 134 -6.16 0.77 -11.84
CA LEU A 134 -5.66 2.13 -11.67
C LEU A 134 -6.78 3.08 -11.24
N LYS A 135 -7.94 3.01 -11.90
CA LYS A 135 -9.13 3.79 -11.52
C LYS A 135 -9.57 3.53 -10.08
N ARG A 136 -9.63 2.26 -9.67
CA ARG A 136 -9.98 1.91 -8.27
C ARG A 136 -8.93 2.42 -7.28
N THR A 137 -7.66 2.44 -7.66
CA THR A 137 -6.57 2.97 -6.83
C THR A 137 -6.72 4.48 -6.65
N GLU A 138 -7.02 5.23 -7.72
CA GLU A 138 -7.33 6.67 -7.66
C GLU A 138 -8.54 6.97 -6.76
N ASP A 139 -9.62 6.18 -6.89
CA ASP A 139 -10.83 6.33 -6.09
C ASP A 139 -10.57 6.13 -4.58
N TRP A 140 -9.52 5.39 -4.20
CA TRP A 140 -9.20 5.07 -2.80
C TRP A 140 -8.22 6.02 -2.14
N PHE A 141 -7.21 6.50 -2.87
CA PHE A 141 -6.10 7.26 -2.27
C PHE A 141 -6.06 8.75 -2.67
N GLU A 142 -7.06 9.21 -3.42
CA GLU A 142 -7.08 10.50 -4.11
C GLU A 142 -5.97 10.64 -5.16
N ARG A 143 -6.22 11.49 -6.15
CA ARG A 143 -5.24 11.81 -7.18
C ARG A 143 -4.14 12.67 -6.58
N CYS A 144 -2.89 12.27 -6.80
CA CYS A 144 -1.69 13.04 -6.49
C CYS A 144 -0.64 12.83 -7.58
N GLU A 145 0.36 13.69 -7.64
CA GLU A 145 1.42 13.65 -8.65
C GLU A 145 2.12 12.28 -8.70
N GLU A 146 2.42 11.67 -7.55
CA GLU A 146 3.06 10.35 -7.51
C GLU A 146 2.19 9.25 -8.11
N LEU A 147 0.88 9.27 -7.84
CA LEU A 147 -0.04 8.28 -8.39
C LEU A 147 -0.20 8.47 -9.90
N GLU A 148 -0.18 9.70 -10.40
CA GLU A 148 -0.24 9.96 -11.84
C GLU A 148 1.01 9.46 -12.56
N ILE A 149 2.20 9.68 -11.98
CA ILE A 149 3.46 9.12 -12.51
C ILE A 149 3.39 7.59 -12.57
N ILE A 150 2.92 6.94 -11.51
CA ILE A 150 2.79 5.48 -11.49
C ILE A 150 1.74 4.99 -12.48
N ARG A 151 0.61 5.69 -12.61
CA ARG A 151 -0.43 5.36 -13.58
C ARG A 151 0.13 5.37 -15.00
N ASP A 152 0.76 6.48 -15.39
CA ASP A 152 1.28 6.66 -16.74
C ASP A 152 2.36 5.60 -17.04
N PHE A 153 3.25 5.34 -16.07
CA PHE A 153 4.26 4.28 -16.18
C PHE A 153 3.66 2.88 -16.35
N VAL A 154 2.64 2.53 -15.56
CA VAL A 154 1.99 1.20 -15.62
C VAL A 154 1.27 1.01 -16.95
N VAL A 155 0.64 2.06 -17.49
CA VAL A 155 0.00 2.02 -18.81
C VAL A 155 1.03 1.85 -19.92
N GLU A 156 2.14 2.59 -19.87
CA GLU A 156 3.22 2.50 -20.87
C GLU A 156 3.89 1.12 -20.91
N ASN A 157 3.87 0.39 -19.79
CA ASN A 157 4.54 -0.90 -19.62
C ASN A 157 3.55 -2.06 -19.37
N GLU A 158 2.28 -1.89 -19.73
CA GLU A 158 1.20 -2.82 -19.39
C GLU A 158 1.52 -4.27 -19.79
N GLU A 159 1.93 -4.51 -21.03
CA GLU A 159 2.20 -5.86 -21.53
C GLU A 159 3.27 -6.58 -20.69
N GLY A 160 4.38 -5.90 -20.40
CA GLY A 160 5.47 -6.49 -19.61
C GLY A 160 5.10 -6.70 -18.15
N ILE A 161 4.34 -5.77 -17.56
CA ILE A 161 3.85 -5.91 -16.18
C ILE A 161 2.88 -7.09 -16.07
N LEU A 162 2.01 -7.26 -17.06
CA LEU A 162 1.08 -8.38 -17.09
C LEU A 162 1.81 -9.72 -17.24
N GLU A 163 2.87 -9.79 -18.04
CA GLU A 163 3.71 -11.00 -18.18
C GLU A 163 4.40 -11.38 -16.86
N ASP A 164 4.89 -10.40 -16.09
CA ASP A 164 5.53 -10.69 -14.81
C ASP A 164 4.53 -11.05 -13.69
N CYS A 165 3.33 -10.47 -13.71
CA CYS A 165 2.37 -10.55 -12.61
C CYS A 165 1.31 -11.65 -12.76
N ARG A 166 1.10 -12.20 -13.96
CA ARG A 166 0.01 -13.17 -14.26
C ARG A 166 0.51 -14.54 -14.69
#